data_AF-A0A0M2U1X5-F1
#
_entry.id   AF-A0A0M2U1X5-F1
#
_cell.length_a   1.000
_cell.length_b   1.000
_cell.length_c   1.000
_cell.angle_alpha   90.00
_cell.angle_beta   90.00
_cell.angle_gamma   90.00
#
_symmetry.space_group_name_H-M   'P 1'
#
loop_
_entity.id
_entity.type
_entity.pdbx_description
1 polymer ?
#
loop_
_entity_poly.entity_id
_entity_poly.type
_entity_poly.pdbx_seq_one_letter_code
_entity_poly.pdbx_strand_id
1 'polypeptide(L)' 'MPSAAGTSLLLKGNTYYFRHAVPREHRAALGCSELRRSLGTGYIAEARVKAKRLALAVRDVFRMLGRMT' A
#
# COMPACT_ATOMS: atom_id res chain seq x y z
N MET A 1 8.59 -14.19 10.50
CA MET A 1 8.20 -12.98 11.25
C MET A 1 7.39 -12.06 10.35
N PRO A 2 6.05 -12.03 10.41
CA PRO A 2 5.26 -11.04 9.69
C PRO A 2 5.38 -9.72 10.49
N SER A 3 6.10 -8.75 9.95
CA SER A 3 6.21 -7.44 10.59
C SER A 3 4.85 -6.75 10.57
N ALA A 4 4.25 -6.68 11.75
CA ALA A 4 3.52 -5.58 12.38
C ALA A 4 2.73 -4.60 11.50
N ALA A 5 1.65 -4.09 12.06
CA ALA A 5 0.91 -2.90 11.65
C ALA A 5 1.77 -1.60 11.64
N GLY A 6 2.90 -1.61 10.95
CA GLY A 6 3.82 -0.49 10.78
C GLY A 6 3.38 0.33 9.57
N THR A 7 2.57 1.34 9.85
CA THR A 7 2.29 2.55 9.05
C THR A 7 2.50 2.40 7.54
N SER A 8 1.41 2.36 6.77
CA SER A 8 1.41 2.35 5.29
C SER A 8 1.99 3.62 4.64
N LEU A 9 2.84 4.35 5.37
CA LEU A 9 3.45 5.62 5.02
C LEU A 9 4.97 5.52 5.15
N LEU A 10 5.66 5.98 4.11
CA LEU A 10 7.09 6.20 4.10
C LEU A 10 7.35 7.65 3.71
N LEU A 11 8.08 8.39 4.52
CA LEU A 11 8.59 9.70 4.14
C LEU A 11 9.89 9.51 3.33
N LYS A 12 9.97 10.07 2.13
CA LYS A 12 11.20 10.13 1.34
C LYS A 12 11.40 11.57 0.88
N GLY A 13 12.46 12.21 1.38
CA GLY A 13 12.62 13.66 1.25
C GLY A 13 11.46 14.38 1.95
N ASN A 14 10.80 15.30 1.24
CA ASN A 14 9.65 16.05 1.75
C ASN A 14 8.29 15.49 1.27
N THR A 15 8.23 14.21 0.90
CA THR A 15 7.01 13.61 0.35
C THR A 15 6.73 12.26 0.96
N TYR A 16 5.50 12.08 1.43
CA TYR A 16 4.98 10.80 1.90
C TYR A 16 4.60 9.90 0.72
N TYR A 17 4.90 8.63 0.87
CA TYR A 17 4.59 7.55 -0.04
C TYR A 17 3.73 6.52 0.69
N PHE A 18 2.68 6.06 0.02
CA PHE A 18 1.95 4.88 0.42
C PHE A 18 2.77 3.63 0.10
N ARG A 19 2.79 2.67 1.04
CA ARG A 19 3.42 1.36 0.87
C ARG A 19 2.45 0.26 1.29
N HIS A 20 2.37 -0.78 0.49
CA HIS A 20 1.56 -1.95 0.79
C HIS A 20 2.24 -3.22 0.30
N ALA A 21 2.38 -4.21 1.18
CA ALA A 21 2.93 -5.50 0.80
C ALA A 21 1.94 -6.25 -0.10
N VAL A 22 2.43 -6.77 -1.23
CA VAL A 22 1.62 -7.63 -2.10
C VAL A 22 1.50 -9.01 -1.44
N PRO A 23 0.28 -9.57 -1.31
CA PRO A 23 0.08 -10.94 -0.83
C PRO A 23 0.87 -11.95 -1.68
N ARG A 24 1.44 -12.98 -1.05
CA ARG A 24 2.37 -13.91 -1.72
C ARG A 24 1.79 -14.54 -2.98
N GLU A 25 0.52 -14.92 -2.93
CA GLU A 25 -0.22 -15.53 -4.03
C GLU A 25 -0.28 -14.65 -5.30
N HIS A 26 -0.26 -13.32 -5.14
CA HIS A 26 -0.35 -12.38 -6.24
C HIS A 26 1.01 -11.83 -6.71
N ARG A 27 2.11 -12.13 -6.01
CA ARG A 27 3.43 -11.58 -6.35
C ARG A 27 3.94 -12.04 -7.71
N ALA A 28 3.69 -13.30 -8.06
CA ALA A 28 4.08 -13.86 -9.36
C ALA A 28 3.32 -13.18 -10.50
N ALA A 29 2.00 -13.01 -10.34
CA ALA A 29 1.15 -12.36 -11.35
C ALA A 29 1.46 -10.87 -11.52
N LEU A 30 1.78 -10.16 -10.42
CA LEU A 30 2.05 -8.72 -10.45
C LEU A 30 3.53 -8.36 -10.67
N GLY A 31 4.44 -9.35 -10.66
CA GLY A 31 5.88 -9.14 -10.81
C GLY A 31 6.53 -8.30 -9.70
N CYS A 32 5.83 -8.06 -8.58
CA CYS A 32 6.31 -7.20 -7.50
C CYS A 32 5.87 -7.70 -6.11
N SER A 33 6.66 -7.37 -5.10
CA SER A 33 6.42 -7.75 -3.70
C SER A 33 5.84 -6.62 -2.85
N GLU A 34 5.90 -5.37 -3.33
CA GLU A 34 5.43 -4.18 -2.64
C GLU A 34 4.89 -3.16 -3.65
N LEU A 35 3.68 -2.64 -3.39
CA LEU A 35 3.12 -1.48 -4.07
C LEU A 35 3.62 -0.20 -3.38
N ARG A 36 4.15 0.73 -4.17
CA ARG A 36 4.58 2.06 -3.70
C ARG A 36 3.92 3.13 -4.55
N ARG A 37 3.33 4.13 -3.89
CA ARG A 37 2.70 5.25 -4.59
C ARG A 37 2.96 6.56 -3.85
N SER A 38 3.44 7.58 -4.55
CA SER A 38 3.56 8.92 -3.94
C SER A 38 2.19 9.45 -3.52
N LEU A 39 2.10 10.04 -2.33
CA LEU A 39 0.91 10.75 -1.86
C LEU A 39 0.94 12.25 -2.22
N GLY A 40 2.07 12.73 -2.75
CA GLY A 40 2.24 14.10 -3.22
C GLY A 40 2.17 15.16 -2.11
N THR A 41 2.41 14.79 -0.85
CA THR A 41 2.32 15.70 0.28
C THR A 41 3.41 15.41 1.30
N GLY A 42 3.98 16.46 1.89
CA GLY A 42 4.85 16.39 3.06
C GLY A 42 4.10 16.48 4.38
N TYR A 43 2.76 16.65 4.34
CA TYR A 43 1.93 16.80 5.53
C TYR A 43 1.38 15.46 6.00
N ILE A 44 1.72 15.07 7.24
CA ILE A 44 1.36 13.75 7.78
C ILE A 44 -0.14 13.53 7.90
N ALA A 45 -0.91 14.56 8.27
CA ALA A 45 -2.36 14.47 8.41
C ALA A 45 -3.03 14.13 7.07
N GLU A 46 -2.66 14.84 6.01
CA GLU A 46 -3.16 14.58 4.66
C GLU A 46 -2.68 13.22 4.13
N ALA A 47 -1.42 12.87 4.37
CA ALA A 47 -0.85 11.58 4.00
C ALA A 47 -1.63 10.41 4.63
N ARG A 48 -2.01 10.51 5.91
CA ARG A 48 -2.80 9.48 6.59
C ARG A 48 -4.18 9.29 5.95
N VAL A 49 -4.87 10.37 5.60
CA VAL A 49 -6.18 10.30 4.93
C VAL A 49 -6.06 9.64 3.56
N LYS A 50 -5.08 10.06 2.74
CA LYS A 50 -4.82 9.48 1.41
C LYS A 50 -4.43 8.00 1.51
N ALA A 51 -3.55 7.64 2.44
CA ALA A 51 -3.12 6.27 2.65
C ALA A 51 -4.26 5.37 3.13
N LYS A 52 -5.16 5.85 4.00
CA LYS A 52 -6.33 5.09 4.43
C LYS A 52 -7.26 4.76 3.26
N ARG A 53 -7.51 5.73 2.37
CA ARG A 53 -8.31 5.50 1.15
C ARG A 53 -7.65 4.47 0.23
N LEU A 54 -6.34 4.58 0.01
CA LEU A 54 -5.60 3.61 -0.79
C LEU A 54 -5.60 2.22 -0.16
N ALA A 55 -5.45 2.11 1.15
CA ALA A 55 -5.47 0.82 1.85
C ALA A 55 -6.80 0.08 1.67
N LEU A 56 -7.93 0.80 1.71
CA LEU A 56 -9.25 0.22 1.43
C LEU A 56 -9.34 -0.26 -0.01
N ALA A 57 -9.00 0.60 -0.99
CA ALA A 57 -9.04 0.24 -2.41
C ALA A 57 -8.15 -0.97 -2.73
N VAL A 58 -6.93 -1.01 -2.19
CA VAL A 58 -6.00 -2.12 -2.37
C VAL A 58 -6.55 -3.41 -1.76
N ARG A 59 -7.19 -3.33 -0.59
CA ARG A 59 -7.85 -4.49 0.04
C ARG A 59 -8.97 -5.03 -0.84
N ASP A 60 -9.81 -4.17 -1.40
CA ASP A 60 -10.91 -4.58 -2.29
C ASP A 60 -10.39 -5.19 -3.60
N VAL A 61 -9.34 -4.61 -4.19
CA VAL A 61 -8.70 -5.16 -5.40
C VAL A 61 -8.13 -6.55 -5.14
N PHE A 62 -7.34 -6.74 -4.08
CA PHE A 62 -6.80 -8.07 -3.78
C PHE A 62 -7.89 -9.07 -3.43
N ARG A 63 -8.98 -8.63 -2.79
CA ARG A 63 -10.14 -9.49 -2.55
C ARG A 63 -10.84 -9.92 -3.84
N MET A 64 -10.92 -9.04 -4.83
CA MET A 64 -11.47 -9.40 -6.15
C MET A 64 -10.54 -10.36 -6.89
N LEU A 65 -9.23 -10.10 -6.88
CA LEU A 65 -8.24 -10.97 -7.51
C LEU A 65 -8.22 -12.38 -6.91
N GLY A 66 -8.31 -12.51 -5.59
CA GLY A 66 -8.39 -13.81 -4.91
C GLY A 66 -9.70 -14.57 -5.12
N ARG A 67 -10.74 -13.95 -5.71
CA ARG A 67 -11.98 -14.64 -6.13
C ARG A 67 -11.95 -15.14 -7.57
N MET A 68 -10.96 -14.71 -8.36
CA MET A 68 -10.80 -15.04 -9.79
C MET A 68 -9.71 -16.07 -10.04
N THR A 69 -8.97 -16.48 -9.01
CA THR A 69 -7.96 -17.54 -9.04
C THR A 69 -8.54 -18.78 -8.36
#